data_AF-A0A963JFX8-F1
#
_entry.id   AF-A0A963JFX8-F1
#
_cell.length_a   1.000
_cell.length_b   1.000
_cell.length_c   1.000
_cell.angle_alpha   90.00
_cell.angle_beta   90.00
_cell.angle_gamma   90.00
#
_symmetry.space_group_name_H-M   'P 1'
#
loop_
_entity.id
_entity.type
_entity.pdbx_description
1 polymer ?
#
loop_
_entity_poly.entity_id
_entity_poly.type
_entity_poly.pdbx_seq_one_letter_code
_entity_poly.pdbx_strand_id
1 'polypeptide(L)'
;MPKFVFLATDIALLMLLAALAGYVWHVRRSPDLRATWRSVFRDAAAMSALVVLGAFILVAALDSLHFRPLLPPAPGAAADAQPAYSTRTYSVLDQMLLRQL
;
A
#
# COMPACT_ATOMS: atom_id res chain seq x y z
N MET A 1 6.46 -6.77 18.27
CA MET A 1 5.80 -6.48 16.97
C MET A 1 6.42 -5.21 16.40
N PRO A 2 6.62 -5.07 15.08
CA PRO A 2 7.18 -3.85 14.50
C PRO A 2 6.25 -2.65 14.74
N LYS A 3 6.82 -1.44 14.81
CA LYS A 3 6.05 -0.20 14.98
C LYS A 3 5.68 0.35 13.59
N PHE A 4 4.39 0.38 13.27
CA PHE A 4 3.91 1.01 12.03
C PHE A 4 4.11 2.53 12.06
N VAL A 5 4.44 3.08 10.90
CA VAL A 5 4.64 4.52 10.69
C VAL A 5 3.76 4.92 9.51
N PHE A 6 3.02 6.02 9.63
CA PHE A 6 2.24 6.57 8.54
C PHE A 6 2.81 7.94 8.18
N LEU A 7 3.28 8.08 6.94
CA LEU A 7 3.67 9.36 6.36
C LEU A 7 2.45 10.03 5.73
N ALA A 8 2.52 11.35 5.53
CA ALA A 8 1.46 12.10 4.86
C ALA A 8 1.21 11.59 3.42
N THR A 9 2.27 11.17 2.74
CA THR A 9 2.22 10.53 1.42
C THR A 9 1.41 9.24 1.44
N ASP A 10 1.57 8.43 2.49
CA ASP A 10 0.85 7.17 2.64
C ASP A 10 -0.64 7.44 2.80
N ILE A 11 -1.00 8.42 3.63
CA ILE A 11 -2.40 8.83 3.84
C ILE A 11 -2.99 9.36 2.53
N ALA A 12 -2.25 10.19 1.78
CA ALA A 12 -2.70 10.71 0.50
C ALA A 12 -2.96 9.58 -0.51
N LEU A 13 -2.06 8.59 -0.61
CA LEU A 13 -2.25 7.43 -1.48
C LEU A 13 -3.47 6.61 -1.04
N LEU A 14 -3.61 6.34 0.25
CA LEU A 14 -4.75 5.59 0.80
C LEU A 14 -6.08 6.31 0.53
N MET A 15 -6.12 7.63 0.68
CA MET A 15 -7.30 8.43 0.33
C MET A 15 -7.63 8.35 -1.16
N LEU A 16 -6.63 8.41 -2.04
CA LEU A 16 -6.83 8.25 -3.48
C LEU A 16 -7.41 6.86 -3.82
N LEU A 17 -6.86 5.80 -3.23
CA LEU A 17 -7.34 4.44 -3.43
C LEU A 17 -8.76 4.25 -2.88
N ALA A 18 -9.07 4.84 -1.72
CA ALA A 18 -10.41 4.82 -1.15
C ALA A 18 -11.42 5.58 -2.04
N ALA A 19 -11.04 6.74 -2.57
CA ALA A 19 -11.86 7.51 -3.50
C ALA A 19 -12.11 6.72 -4.81
N LEU A 20 -11.08 6.08 -5.36
CA LEU A 20 -11.20 5.21 -6.52
C LEU A 20 -12.13 4.02 -6.25
N ALA A 21 -12.00 3.36 -5.10
CA ALA A 21 -12.88 2.26 -4.71
C ALA A 21 -14.33 2.72 -4.54
N GLY A 22 -14.54 3.89 -3.93
CA GLY A 22 -15.85 4.53 -3.81
C GLY A 22 -16.46 4.86 -5.17
N TYR A 23 -15.66 5.36 -6.12
CA TYR A 23 -16.11 5.62 -7.48
C TYR A 23 -16.48 4.32 -8.22
N VAL A 24 -15.64 3.28 -8.12
CA VAL A 24 -15.94 1.96 -8.70
C VAL A 24 -17.24 1.40 -8.13
N TRP A 25 -17.45 1.52 -6.82
CA TRP A 25 -18.71 1.13 -6.18
C TRP A 25 -19.89 1.91 -6.77
N HIS A 26 -19.76 3.23 -6.88
CA HIS A 26 -20.79 4.10 -7.42
C HIS A 26 -21.16 3.71 -8.87
N VAL A 27 -20.14 3.51 -9.72
CA VAL A 27 -20.31 2.99 -11.08
C VAL A 27 -21.06 1.66 -11.04
N ARG A 28 -20.66 0.68 -10.21
CA ARG A 28 -21.32 -0.64 -10.14
C ARG A 28 -22.77 -0.61 -9.67
N ARG A 29 -23.21 0.45 -8.97
CA ARG A 29 -24.61 0.63 -8.58
C ARG A 29 -25.45 1.39 -9.61
N SER A 30 -24.83 2.22 -10.44
CA SER A 30 -25.55 3.00 -11.46
C SER A 30 -25.65 2.23 -12.79
N PRO A 31 -26.86 1.87 -13.26
CA PRO A 31 -27.03 1.18 -14.55
C PRO A 31 -26.44 1.95 -15.73
N ASP A 32 -26.61 3.27 -15.75
CA ASP A 32 -26.14 4.14 -16.82
C ASP A 32 -24.62 4.19 -16.87
N LEU A 33 -23.97 4.39 -15.71
CA LEU A 33 -22.51 4.40 -15.65
C LEU A 33 -21.92 3.03 -16.03
N ARG A 34 -22.55 1.92 -15.64
CA ARG A 34 -22.11 0.58 -16.07
C ARG A 34 -22.21 0.41 -17.58
N ALA A 35 -23.27 0.91 -18.20
CA ALA A 35 -23.44 0.84 -19.64
C ALA A 35 -22.31 1.59 -20.36
N THR A 36 -21.95 2.79 -19.88
CA THR A 36 -20.81 3.56 -20.39
C THR A 36 -19.48 2.82 -20.17
N TRP A 37 -19.22 2.32 -18.96
CA TRP A 37 -17.96 1.64 -18.64
C TRP A 37 -17.77 0.31 -19.38
N ARG A 38 -18.85 -0.34 -19.86
CA ARG A 38 -18.74 -1.56 -20.69
C ARG A 38 -17.95 -1.34 -21.98
N SER A 39 -17.95 -0.15 -22.57
CA SER A 39 -17.14 0.10 -23.77
C SER A 39 -15.65 0.09 -23.43
N VAL A 40 -15.27 0.71 -22.31
CA VAL A 40 -13.89 0.76 -21.80
C VAL A 40 -13.36 -0.66 -21.53
N PHE A 41 -14.16 -1.52 -20.90
CA PHE A 41 -13.76 -2.91 -20.65
C PHE A 41 -13.64 -3.78 -21.90
N ARG A 42 -14.18 -3.33 -23.04
CA ARG A 42 -14.05 -4.02 -24.35
C ARG A 42 -12.90 -3.45 -25.19
N ASP A 43 -12.29 -2.35 -24.77
CA ASP A 43 -11.18 -1.71 -25.46
C ASP A 43 -9.83 -2.30 -24.99
N ALA A 44 -9.06 -2.86 -25.92
CA ALA A 44 -7.81 -3.53 -25.60
C ALA A 44 -6.74 -2.57 -25.08
N ALA A 45 -6.70 -1.32 -25.56
CA ALA A 45 -5.74 -0.32 -25.11
C ALA A 45 -6.06 0.13 -23.68
N ALA A 46 -7.35 0.36 -23.37
CA ALA A 46 -7.80 0.69 -22.02
C ALA A 46 -7.47 -0.43 -21.02
N MET A 47 -7.70 -1.69 -21.40
CA MET A 47 -7.36 -2.84 -20.56
C MET A 47 -5.83 -3.00 -20.37
N SER A 48 -5.05 -2.74 -21.41
CA SER A 48 -3.58 -2.75 -21.31
C SER A 48 -3.07 -1.68 -20.35
N ALA A 49 -3.62 -0.46 -20.43
CA ALA A 49 -3.32 0.62 -19.50
C ALA A 49 -3.72 0.24 -18.05
N LEU A 50 -4.87 -0.40 -17.86
CA LEU A 50 -5.30 -0.87 -16.54
C LEU A 50 -4.32 -1.86 -15.92
N VAL A 51 -3.76 -2.77 -16.70
CA VAL A 51 -2.76 -3.74 -16.20
C VAL A 51 -1.50 -3.02 -15.72
N VAL A 52 -0.94 -2.13 -16.55
CA VAL A 52 0.27 -1.37 -16.21
C VAL A 52 0.04 -0.48 -14.98
N LEU A 53 -1.09 0.24 -14.96
CA LEU A 53 -1.44 1.10 -13.83
C LEU A 53 -1.71 0.28 -12.56
N GLY A 54 -2.35 -0.89 -12.70
CA GLY A 54 -2.58 -1.83 -11.60
C GLY A 54 -1.26 -2.30 -10.97
N ALA A 55 -0.25 -2.58 -11.79
CA ALA A 55 1.09 -2.92 -11.30
C ALA A 55 1.71 -1.75 -10.51
N PHE A 56 1.63 -0.52 -11.02
CA PHE A 56 2.12 0.65 -10.29
C PHE A 56 1.35 0.92 -8.99
N ILE A 57 0.04 0.76 -8.99
CA ILE A 57 -0.79 0.88 -7.77
C ILE A 57 -0.35 -0.15 -6.73
N LEU A 58 -0.11 -1.40 -7.14
CA LEU A 58 0.35 -2.45 -6.24
C LEU A 58 1.71 -2.12 -5.63
N VAL A 59 2.69 -1.73 -6.47
CA VAL A 59 4.02 -1.34 -6.00
C VAL A 59 3.93 -0.15 -5.05
N ALA A 60 3.19 0.90 -5.42
CA ALA A 60 3.00 2.07 -4.57
C ALA A 60 2.32 1.73 -3.24
N ALA A 61 1.32 0.84 -3.24
CA ALA A 61 0.65 0.42 -2.02
C ALA A 61 1.58 -0.37 -1.10
N LEU A 62 2.43 -1.25 -1.63
CA LEU A 62 3.43 -1.99 -0.86
C LEU A 62 4.54 -1.07 -0.32
N ASP A 63 4.90 -0.05 -1.08
CA ASP A 63 5.89 0.95 -0.69
C ASP A 63 5.37 1.89 0.40
N SER A 64 4.09 2.26 0.39
CA SER A 64 3.49 3.12 1.42
C SER A 64 3.25 2.45 2.77
N LEU A 65 3.48 1.15 2.92
CA LEU A 65 3.33 0.45 4.19
C LEU A 65 4.63 0.45 4.99
N HIS A 66 4.82 1.49 5.79
CA HIS A 66 6.04 1.72 6.54
C HIS A 66 6.02 1.14 7.96
N PHE A 67 7.16 0.60 8.38
CA PHE A 67 7.35 0.11 9.74
C PHE A 67 8.80 0.26 10.23
N ARG A 68 8.98 0.22 11.56
CA ARG A 68 10.28 0.16 12.22
C ARG A 68 10.42 -1.16 12.97
N PRO A 69 11.43 -2.00 12.66
CA PRO A 69 11.64 -3.26 13.36
C PRO A 69 12.05 -3.03 14.82
N LEU A 70 11.70 -4.01 15.67
CA LEU A 70 12.11 -4.05 17.07
C LEU A 70 13.59 -4.43 17.15
N LEU A 71 14.37 -3.70 17.95
CA LEU A 71 15.76 -4.05 18.23
C LEU A 71 15.86 -5.15 19.28
N PRO A 72 16.90 -6.00 19.22
CA PRO A 72 17.21 -6.90 20.32
C PRO A 72 17.50 -6.08 21.59
N PRO A 73 17.15 -6.61 22.78
CA PRO A 73 17.43 -5.95 24.04
C PRO A 73 18.93 -5.69 24.19
N ALA A 74 19.29 -4.54 24.75
CA ALA A 74 20.69 -4.19 24.99
C ALA A 74 21.33 -5.17 26.00
N PRO A 75 22.64 -5.44 25.90
CA PRO A 75 23.34 -6.25 26.89
C PRO A 75 23.16 -5.68 28.31
N GLY A 76 22.66 -6.48 29.24
CA GLY A 76 22.38 -6.06 30.62
C GLY A 76 21.06 -5.32 30.83
N ALA A 77 20.18 -5.27 29.82
CA ALA A 77 18.85 -4.71 29.98
C ALA A 77 18.04 -5.48 31.04
N ALA A 78 17.35 -4.74 31.91
CA ALA A 78 16.42 -5.32 32.87
C ALA A 78 15.29 -6.07 32.15
N ALA A 79 14.70 -7.08 32.82
CA ALA A 79 13.65 -7.92 32.24
C ALA A 79 12.37 -7.13 31.86
N ASP A 80 12.21 -5.92 32.39
CA ASP A 80 11.10 -4.99 32.17
C ASP A 80 11.49 -3.77 31.30
N ALA A 81 12.66 -3.78 30.66
CA ALA A 81 13.11 -2.67 29.82
C ALA A 81 12.14 -2.40 28.65
N GLN A 82 11.90 -1.11 28.38
CA GLN A 82 11.01 -0.68 27.30
C GLN A 82 11.51 -1.14 25.92
N PRO A 83 10.62 -1.56 24.99
CA PRO A 83 11.01 -2.01 23.66
C PRO A 83 11.67 -0.89 22.84
N ALA A 84 12.89 -1.13 22.36
CA ALA A 84 13.60 -0.21 21.47
C ALA A 84 13.31 -0.55 19.99
N TYR A 85 13.14 0.46 19.14
CA TYR A 85 12.87 0.29 17.70
C TYR A 85 13.95 0.93 16.84
N SER A 86 14.14 0.42 15.63
CA SER A 86 15.11 0.94 14.66
C SER A 86 14.83 2.40 14.33
N THR A 87 15.88 3.21 14.14
CA THR A 87 15.77 4.59 13.63
C THR A 87 15.45 4.62 12.14
N ARG A 88 15.83 3.57 11.41
CA ARG A 88 15.49 3.38 10.00
C ARG A 88 14.08 2.83 9.86
N THR A 89 13.30 3.49 9.00
CA THR A 89 11.98 3.05 8.55
C THR A 89 12.15 2.23 7.27
N TYR A 90 11.38 1.16 7.15
CA TYR A 90 11.35 0.28 5.99
C TYR A 90 9.92 0.17 5.47
N SER A 91 9.75 0.01 4.16
CA SER A 91 8.45 -0.36 3.58
C SER A 91 8.28 -1.89 3.52
N VAL A 92 7.05 -2.36 3.27
CA VAL A 92 6.81 -3.78 2.97
C VAL A 92 7.54 -4.18 1.69
N LEU A 93 7.57 -3.30 0.70
CA LEU A 93 8.33 -3.50 -0.53
C LEU A 93 9.83 -3.73 -0.25
N ASP A 94 10.44 -2.91 0.60
CA ASP A 94 11.84 -3.10 1.03
C ASP A 94 12.06 -4.49 1.62
N GLN A 95 11.16 -4.93 2.50
CA GLN A 95 11.29 -6.23 3.16
C GLN A 95 11.17 -7.40 2.17
N MET A 96 10.29 -7.30 1.17
CA MET A 96 10.13 -8.33 0.14
C MET A 96 11.38 -8.44 -0.74
N LEU A 97 11.99 -7.30 -1.10
CA LEU A 97 13.20 -7.28 -1.92
C LEU A 97 14.44 -7.70 -1.13
N LEU A 98 14.59 -7.24 0.12
CA LEU A 98 15.72 -7.61 0.98
C LEU A 98 15.73 -9.09 1.34
N ARG A 99 14.58 -9.77 1.40
CA ARG A 99 14.52 -11.22 1.64
C ARG A 99 15.00 -12.07 0.46
N GLN A 100 15.13 -11.49 -0.73
CA GLN A 100 15.55 -12.21 -1.94
C GLN A 100 17.08 -12.17 -2.15
N LEU A 101 17.78 -11.33 -1.40
CA LEU A 101 19.24 -11.20 -1.38
C LEU A 101 19.81 -11.89 -0.13
#